data_AF-A0A0C1IRQ1-F1
#
_entry.id   AF-A0A0C1IRQ1-F1
#
_cell.length_a   1.000
_cell.length_b   1.000
_cell.length_c   1.000
_cell.angle_alpha   90.00
_cell.angle_beta   90.00
_cell.angle_gamma   90.00
#
_symmetry.space_group_name_H-M   'P 1'
#
loop_
_entity.id
_entity.type
_entity.pdbx_description
1 polymer ?
#
loop_
_entity_poly.entity_id
_entity_poly.type
_entity_poly.pdbx_seq_one_letter_code
_entity_poly.pdbx_strand_id
1 'polypeptide(L)'
;MAGIITNKAKALKEMLGLSFDHLLALRFAVNVAIATTIVWVILSYIKGSNPIWAIASMVAASDPQPVEARRMFKSRLVNVSVGCAVGLLFLVIGGAKEWMLPIALATTVLVSAYIIRIKTMWRQAPITAAVVIAAAIGHDSTITGIGYGVHKVAEVIFGCLVGLTVSWAMSHVWLIEAPSADNVTS
;
A
#
# COMPACT_ATOMS: atom_id res chain seq x y z
N MET A 1 7.89 7.16 -31.44
CA MET A 1 6.81 8.05 -30.95
C MET A 1 7.43 8.87 -29.83
N ALA A 2 7.53 10.20 -29.98
CA ALA A 2 8.33 11.04 -29.10
C ALA A 2 7.81 11.02 -27.65
N GLY A 3 8.67 10.63 -26.70
CA GLY A 3 8.32 10.53 -25.28
C GLY A 3 7.87 11.87 -24.72
N ILE A 4 6.65 11.91 -24.17
CA ILE A 4 6.06 13.14 -23.67
C ILE A 4 6.53 13.34 -22.22
N ILE A 5 7.73 13.90 -22.06
CA ILE A 5 8.14 14.49 -20.78
C ILE A 5 7.37 15.80 -20.65
N THR A 6 6.52 15.90 -19.63
CA THR A 6 5.75 17.12 -19.33
C THR A 6 6.71 18.32 -19.26
N ASN A 7 6.39 19.47 -19.89
CA ASN A 7 7.28 20.65 -19.96
C ASN A 7 7.87 21.07 -18.59
N LYS A 8 7.12 20.86 -17.50
CA LYS A 8 7.57 21.09 -16.11
C LYS A 8 8.70 20.17 -15.67
N ALA A 9 8.64 18.89 -16.03
CA ALA A 9 9.66 17.91 -15.70
C ALA A 9 10.96 18.16 -16.47
N LYS A 10 10.85 18.63 -17.72
CA LYS A 10 12.01 19.03 -18.53
C LYS A 10 12.69 20.27 -17.97
N ALA A 11 11.92 21.30 -17.62
CA ALA A 11 12.44 22.51 -16.98
C ALA A 11 13.13 22.22 -15.64
N LEU A 12 12.58 21.30 -14.82
CA LEU A 12 13.18 20.90 -13.56
C LEU A 12 14.49 20.11 -13.75
N LYS A 13 14.54 19.24 -14.76
CA LYS A 13 15.74 18.49 -15.14
C LYS A 13 16.86 19.43 -15.59
N GLU A 14 16.54 20.40 -16.43
CA GLU A 14 17.48 21.39 -16.96
C GLU A 14 17.95 22.38 -15.88
N MET A 15 17.07 22.81 -14.96
CA MET A 15 17.46 23.69 -13.84
C MET A 15 18.34 23.01 -12.78
N LEU A 16 18.11 21.73 -12.47
CA LEU A 16 18.76 21.06 -11.34
C LEU A 16 19.84 20.04 -11.74
N GLY A 17 20.04 19.78 -13.04
CA GLY A 17 21.02 18.77 -13.51
C GLY A 17 20.73 17.34 -13.06
N LEU A 18 19.48 17.05 -12.66
CA LEU A 18 19.12 15.79 -11.99
C LEU A 18 18.91 14.64 -12.98
N SER A 19 19.39 13.45 -12.61
CA SER A 19 19.08 12.20 -13.31
C SER A 19 17.59 11.85 -13.21
N PHE A 20 17.09 11.08 -14.17
CA PHE A 20 15.70 10.60 -14.26
C PHE A 20 15.21 9.91 -12.97
N ASP A 21 16.08 9.13 -12.32
CA ASP A 21 15.77 8.42 -11.08
C ASP A 21 15.50 9.38 -9.91
N HIS A 22 16.20 10.52 -9.87
CA HIS A 22 15.98 11.54 -8.84
C HIS A 22 14.64 12.25 -9.04
N LEU A 23 14.22 12.46 -10.29
CA LEU A 23 12.91 13.03 -10.60
C LEU A 23 11.77 12.05 -10.22
N LEU A 24 11.96 10.75 -10.45
CA LEU A 24 11.04 9.72 -9.99
C LEU A 24 10.95 9.67 -8.46
N ALA A 25 12.09 9.70 -7.76
CA ALA A 25 12.13 9.71 -6.31
C ALA A 25 11.46 10.97 -5.71
N LEU A 26 11.73 12.15 -6.28
CA LEU A 26 11.11 13.41 -5.85
C LEU A 26 9.59 13.36 -6.04
N ARG A 27 9.12 12.91 -7.21
CA ARG A 27 7.70 12.73 -7.47
C ARG A 27 7.07 11.75 -6.48
N PHE A 28 7.73 10.63 -6.20
CA PHE A 28 7.24 9.65 -5.23
C PHE A 28 7.14 10.25 -3.83
N ALA A 29 8.15 11.02 -3.39
CA ALA A 29 8.14 11.71 -2.11
C ALA A 29 6.96 12.71 -2.01
N VAL A 30 6.73 13.51 -3.05
CA VAL A 30 5.59 14.44 -3.11
C VAL A 30 4.26 13.69 -3.06
N ASN A 31 4.13 12.59 -3.80
CA ASN A 31 2.92 11.76 -3.78
C ASN A 31 2.65 11.20 -2.38
N VAL A 32 3.68 10.64 -1.73
CA VAL A 32 3.57 10.09 -0.37
C VAL A 32 3.19 11.19 0.62
N ALA A 33 3.79 12.38 0.52
CA ALA A 33 3.46 13.51 1.39
C ALA A 33 1.99 13.91 1.23
N ILE A 34 1.52 14.13 0.00
CA ILE A 34 0.13 14.51 -0.28
C ILE A 34 -0.84 13.42 0.18
N ALA A 35 -0.57 12.16 -0.16
CA ALA A 35 -1.41 11.04 0.24
C ALA A 35 -1.47 10.89 1.76
N THR A 36 -0.34 11.05 2.46
CA THR A 36 -0.29 11.03 3.93
C THR A 36 -1.15 12.14 4.52
N THR A 37 -1.04 13.37 4.02
CA THR A 37 -1.88 14.49 4.48
C THR A 37 -3.37 14.20 4.25
N ILE A 38 -3.75 13.67 3.10
CA ILE A 38 -5.14 13.31 2.80
C ILE A 38 -5.65 12.25 3.79
N VAL A 39 -4.92 11.14 3.97
CA VAL A 39 -5.30 10.07 4.90
C VAL A 39 -5.41 10.62 6.32
N TRP A 40 -4.42 11.41 6.75
CA TRP A 40 -4.38 12.00 8.08
C TRP A 40 -5.58 12.89 8.35
N VAL A 41 -5.87 13.82 7.44
CA VAL A 41 -6.99 14.76 7.58
C VAL A 41 -8.31 14.01 7.57
N ILE A 42 -8.53 13.06 6.65
CA ILE A 42 -9.80 12.33 6.58
C ILE A 42 -10.04 11.50 7.85
N LEU A 43 -9.03 10.75 8.30
CA LEU A 43 -9.20 9.87 9.47
C LEU A 43 -9.14 10.61 10.80
N SER A 44 -8.53 11.79 10.89
CA SER A 44 -8.54 12.59 12.12
C SER A 44 -9.94 13.13 12.47
N TYR A 45 -10.83 13.26 11.49
CA TYR A 45 -12.23 13.59 11.72
C TYR A 45 -13.08 12.39 12.17
N ILE A 46 -12.57 11.17 12.08
CA ILE A 46 -13.29 9.95 12.48
C ILE A 46 -12.87 9.55 13.90
N LYS A 47 -13.75 9.78 14.89
CA LYS A 47 -13.52 9.36 16.27
C LYS A 47 -13.20 7.87 16.35
N GLY A 48 -12.10 7.54 17.04
CA GLY A 48 -11.65 6.14 17.26
C GLY A 48 -10.76 5.56 16.15
N SER A 49 -10.48 6.31 15.07
CA SER A 49 -9.54 5.87 14.04
C SER A 49 -8.11 6.28 14.37
N ASN A 50 -7.15 5.42 14.03
CA ASN A 50 -5.73 5.76 14.10
C ASN A 50 -5.15 5.77 12.68
N PRO A 51 -4.82 6.96 12.12
CA PRO A 51 -4.42 7.09 10.73
C PRO A 51 -3.13 6.34 10.38
N ILE A 52 -2.31 5.97 11.38
CA ILE A 52 -1.00 5.34 11.18
C ILE A 52 -1.11 4.06 10.33
N TRP A 53 -2.14 3.24 10.54
CA TRP A 53 -2.31 1.99 9.80
C TRP A 53 -2.72 2.20 8.35
N ALA A 54 -3.63 3.15 8.13
CA ALA A 54 -4.01 3.55 6.79
C ALA A 54 -2.83 4.16 6.04
N ILE A 55 -2.00 4.98 6.71
CA ILE A 55 -0.78 5.55 6.13
C ILE A 55 0.22 4.45 5.80
N ALA A 56 0.47 3.50 6.71
CA ALA A 56 1.37 2.37 6.47
C ALA A 56 0.91 1.53 5.27
N SER A 57 -0.39 1.25 5.17
CA SER A 57 -0.99 0.54 4.04
C SER A 57 -0.87 1.35 2.73
N MET A 58 -1.10 2.66 2.80
CA MET A 58 -0.99 3.58 1.66
C MET A 58 0.43 3.65 1.13
N VAL A 59 1.43 3.82 2.00
CA VAL A 59 2.85 3.84 1.63
C VAL A 59 3.26 2.48 1.10
N ALA A 60 2.86 1.40 1.78
CA ALA A 60 3.08 0.06 1.29
C ALA A 60 2.51 -0.09 -0.11
N ALA A 61 1.33 0.46 -0.41
CA ALA A 61 0.66 0.34 -1.70
C ALA A 61 1.19 1.25 -2.82
N SER A 62 1.96 2.28 -2.48
CA SER A 62 2.47 3.25 -3.42
C SER A 62 3.67 2.70 -4.20
N ASP A 63 3.78 3.08 -5.47
CA ASP A 63 4.91 2.71 -6.33
C ASP A 63 5.41 3.95 -7.11
N PRO A 64 6.74 4.16 -7.22
CA PRO A 64 7.30 5.29 -7.96
C PRO A 64 6.98 5.25 -9.46
N GLN A 65 6.75 4.06 -10.05
CA GLN A 65 6.42 3.92 -11.46
C GLN A 65 4.89 3.79 -11.67
N PRO A 66 4.22 4.71 -12.39
CA PRO A 66 2.75 4.73 -12.47
C PRO A 66 2.14 3.54 -13.23
N VAL A 67 2.86 2.95 -14.18
CA VAL A 67 2.40 1.76 -14.93
C VAL A 67 2.48 0.51 -14.04
N GLU A 68 3.60 0.34 -13.33
CA GLU A 68 3.77 -0.72 -12.34
C GLU A 68 2.84 -0.52 -11.14
N ALA A 69 2.55 0.72 -10.73
CA ALA A 69 1.60 1.03 -9.67
C ALA A 69 0.22 0.40 -9.92
N ARG A 70 -0.28 0.46 -11.17
CA ARG A 70 -1.59 -0.13 -11.54
C ARG A 70 -1.54 -1.66 -11.59
N ARG A 71 -0.43 -2.26 -12.05
CA ARG A 71 -0.27 -3.71 -12.09
C ARG A 71 -0.10 -4.28 -10.68
N MET A 72 0.73 -3.62 -9.88
CA MET A 72 0.95 -3.94 -8.48
C MET A 72 -0.31 -3.72 -7.66
N PHE A 73 -1.13 -2.73 -7.96
CA PHE A 73 -2.40 -2.50 -7.25
C PHE A 73 -3.26 -3.75 -7.11
N LYS A 74 -3.57 -4.43 -8.22
CA LYS A 74 -4.43 -5.63 -8.18
C LYS A 74 -3.82 -6.70 -7.27
N SER A 75 -2.51 -6.90 -7.38
CA SER A 75 -1.76 -7.82 -6.51
C SER A 75 -1.86 -7.39 -5.05
N ARG A 76 -1.72 -6.10 -4.76
CA ARG A 76 -1.77 -5.55 -3.39
C ARG A 76 -3.16 -5.62 -2.78
N LEU A 77 -4.22 -5.31 -3.51
CA LEU A 77 -5.58 -5.42 -3.02
C LEU A 77 -5.89 -6.88 -2.67
N VAL A 78 -5.51 -7.82 -3.55
CA VAL A 78 -5.66 -9.25 -3.28
C VAL A 78 -4.83 -9.67 -2.05
N ASN A 79 -3.57 -9.27 -1.95
CA ASN A 79 -2.71 -9.55 -0.79
C ASN A 79 -3.32 -9.02 0.51
N VAL A 80 -3.82 -7.79 0.50
CA VAL A 80 -4.47 -7.15 1.65
C VAL A 80 -5.76 -7.88 2.00
N SER A 81 -6.62 -8.20 1.03
CA SER A 81 -7.85 -8.96 1.26
C SER A 81 -7.57 -10.34 1.84
N VAL A 82 -6.56 -11.05 1.34
CA VAL A 82 -6.15 -12.36 1.86
C VAL A 82 -5.64 -12.23 3.29
N GLY A 83 -4.74 -11.27 3.55
CA GLY A 83 -4.23 -11.01 4.89
C GLY A 83 -5.32 -10.64 5.89
N CYS A 84 -6.26 -9.77 5.48
CA CYS A 84 -7.41 -9.40 6.29
C CYS A 84 -8.34 -10.58 6.54
N ALA A 85 -8.64 -11.39 5.53
CA ALA A 85 -9.51 -12.57 5.67
C ALA A 85 -8.89 -13.60 6.62
N VAL A 86 -7.61 -13.93 6.45
CA VAL A 86 -6.92 -14.89 7.33
C VAL A 86 -6.76 -14.30 8.74
N GLY A 87 -6.37 -13.03 8.86
CA GLY A 87 -6.25 -12.35 10.14
C GLY A 87 -7.56 -12.34 10.94
N LEU A 88 -8.67 -11.96 10.30
CA LEU A 88 -10.00 -11.99 10.93
C LEU A 88 -10.46 -13.41 11.25
N LEU A 89 -10.21 -14.39 10.38
CA LEU A 89 -10.56 -15.79 10.62
C LEU A 89 -9.90 -16.31 11.91
N PHE A 90 -8.59 -16.10 12.06
CA PHE A 90 -7.86 -16.52 13.25
C PHE A 90 -8.28 -15.74 14.49
N LEU A 91 -8.64 -14.48 14.34
CA LEU A 91 -9.15 -13.66 15.43
C LEU A 91 -10.53 -14.15 15.90
N VAL A 92 -11.43 -14.54 14.99
CA VAL A 92 -12.76 -15.07 15.32
C VAL A 92 -12.69 -16.47 15.94
N ILE A 93 -11.83 -17.35 15.43
CA ILE A 93 -11.70 -18.74 15.94
C ILE A 93 -10.87 -18.77 17.23
N GLY A 94 -9.76 -18.03 17.25
CA GLY A 94 -8.73 -18.13 18.26
C GLY A 94 -8.79 -17.08 19.36
N GLY A 95 -9.53 -15.99 19.14
CA GLY A 95 -9.53 -14.80 19.97
C GLY A 95 -8.23 -14.01 19.89
N ALA A 96 -8.13 -12.98 20.72
CA ALA A 96 -6.99 -12.07 20.82
C ALA A 96 -5.79 -12.69 21.59
N LYS A 97 -5.34 -13.88 21.20
CA LYS A 97 -4.21 -14.59 21.85
C LYS A 97 -2.92 -14.41 21.06
N GLU A 98 -1.82 -14.10 21.74
CA GLU A 98 -0.52 -13.85 21.09
C GLU A 98 -0.02 -15.03 20.24
N TRP A 99 -0.25 -16.27 20.68
CA TRP A 99 0.21 -17.47 19.95
C TRP A 99 -0.54 -17.73 18.63
N MET A 100 -1.68 -17.07 18.41
CA MET A 100 -2.40 -17.13 17.13
C MET A 100 -1.64 -16.38 16.03
N LEU A 101 -0.81 -15.41 16.39
CA LEU A 101 -0.03 -14.61 15.45
C LEU A 101 0.85 -15.50 14.56
N PRO A 102 1.84 -16.28 15.06
CA PRO A 102 2.70 -17.08 14.20
C PRO A 102 1.94 -18.08 13.31
N ILE A 103 0.84 -18.67 13.82
CA ILE A 103 0.04 -19.63 13.06
C ILE A 103 -0.74 -18.93 11.94
N ALA A 104 -1.29 -17.75 12.21
CA ALA A 104 -1.99 -16.97 11.20
C ALA A 104 -1.03 -16.50 10.11
N LEU A 105 0.19 -16.05 10.45
CA LEU A 105 1.20 -15.68 9.45
C LEU A 105 1.59 -16.87 8.58
N ALA A 106 1.89 -18.03 9.19
CA ALA A 106 2.23 -19.24 8.45
C ALA A 106 1.08 -19.66 7.53
N THR A 107 -0.16 -19.66 8.03
CA THR A 107 -1.35 -19.98 7.24
C THR A 107 -1.54 -18.98 6.09
N THR A 108 -1.33 -17.69 6.35
CA THR A 108 -1.45 -16.65 5.32
C THR A 108 -0.43 -16.84 4.20
N VAL A 109 0.81 -17.22 4.54
CA VAL A 109 1.84 -17.55 3.56
C VAL A 109 1.41 -18.77 2.72
N LEU A 110 0.92 -19.83 3.36
CA LEU A 110 0.47 -21.04 2.66
C LEU A 110 -0.71 -20.74 1.73
N VAL A 111 -1.72 -20.01 2.19
CA VAL A 111 -2.88 -19.59 1.38
C VAL A 111 -2.43 -18.72 0.20
N SER A 112 -1.57 -17.72 0.45
CA SER A 112 -1.06 -16.83 -0.60
C SER A 112 -0.23 -17.58 -1.64
N ALA A 113 0.61 -18.53 -1.21
CA ALA A 113 1.50 -19.30 -2.08
C ALA A 113 0.76 -20.37 -2.91
N TYR A 114 -0.10 -21.17 -2.28
CA TYR A 114 -0.70 -22.35 -2.92
C TYR A 114 -2.07 -22.07 -3.55
N ILE A 115 -2.88 -21.21 -2.95
CA ILE A 115 -4.26 -20.97 -3.40
C ILE A 115 -4.31 -19.79 -4.37
N ILE A 116 -3.79 -18.63 -3.95
CA ILE A 116 -3.88 -17.41 -4.76
C ILE A 116 -2.72 -17.32 -5.78
N ARG A 117 -1.62 -18.06 -5.55
CA ARG A 117 -0.40 -18.09 -6.39
C ARG A 117 0.15 -16.70 -6.67
N ILE A 118 0.22 -15.86 -5.63
CA ILE A 118 0.73 -14.50 -5.74
C ILE A 118 2.25 -14.56 -5.92
N LYS A 119 2.72 -14.34 -7.16
CA LYS A 119 4.17 -14.32 -7.46
C LYS A 119 4.86 -13.01 -7.08
N THR A 120 4.11 -11.92 -6.90
CA THR A 120 4.63 -10.57 -6.61
C THR A 120 4.24 -10.14 -5.21
N MET A 121 5.21 -9.72 -4.40
CA MET A 121 4.99 -9.19 -3.03
C MET A 121 4.43 -10.22 -2.02
N TRP A 122 4.99 -11.43 -2.02
CA TRP A 122 4.64 -12.55 -1.11
C TRP A 122 4.62 -12.20 0.40
N ARG A 123 5.34 -11.13 0.80
CA ARG A 123 5.41 -10.67 2.20
C ARG A 123 4.22 -9.83 2.63
N GLN A 124 3.43 -9.27 1.70
CA GLN A 124 2.42 -8.28 2.05
C GLN A 124 1.21 -8.89 2.75
N ALA A 125 0.70 -10.02 2.26
CA ALA A 125 -0.42 -10.72 2.89
C ALA A 125 -0.16 -11.10 4.36
N PRO A 126 0.96 -11.76 4.73
CA PRO A 126 1.22 -12.10 6.13
C PRO A 126 1.48 -10.86 7.00
N ILE A 127 2.08 -9.79 6.47
CA ILE A 127 2.18 -8.51 7.20
C ILE A 127 0.78 -7.97 7.52
N THR A 128 -0.13 -7.95 6.55
CA THR A 128 -1.51 -7.49 6.78
C THR A 128 -2.25 -8.36 7.80
N ALA A 129 -2.10 -9.68 7.75
CA ALA A 129 -2.68 -10.58 8.76
C ALA A 129 -2.13 -10.29 10.16
N ALA A 130 -0.81 -10.07 10.28
CA ALA A 130 -0.17 -9.70 11.53
C ALA A 130 -0.74 -8.41 12.12
N VAL A 131 -0.95 -7.39 11.29
CA VAL A 131 -1.53 -6.11 11.71
C VAL A 131 -2.94 -6.28 12.26
N VAL A 132 -3.79 -7.05 11.59
CA VAL A 132 -5.17 -7.28 12.02
C VAL A 132 -5.21 -8.00 13.38
N ILE A 133 -4.35 -9.00 13.57
CA ILE A 133 -4.29 -9.75 14.83
C ILE A 133 -3.66 -8.90 15.95
N ALA A 134 -2.57 -8.19 15.67
CA ALA A 134 -1.90 -7.32 16.64
C ALA A 134 -2.83 -6.22 17.15
N ALA A 135 -3.70 -5.68 16.28
CA ALA A 135 -4.69 -4.68 16.67
C ALA A 135 -5.74 -5.21 17.66
N ALA A 136 -5.92 -6.52 17.75
CA ALA A 136 -6.86 -7.14 18.68
C ALA A 136 -6.22 -7.60 20.00
N ILE A 137 -4.94 -7.94 19.99
CA ILE A 137 -4.18 -8.48 21.15
C ILE A 137 -4.10 -7.49 22.34
N GLY A 138 -4.31 -6.19 22.12
CA GLY A 138 -4.24 -5.17 23.18
C GLY A 138 -5.55 -4.84 23.90
N HIS A 139 -6.64 -5.57 23.67
CA HIS A 139 -7.96 -5.24 24.24
C HIS A 139 -8.48 -6.31 25.21
N ASP A 140 -8.96 -5.86 26.37
CA ASP A 140 -9.37 -6.69 27.52
C ASP A 140 -10.53 -7.66 27.23
N SER A 141 -11.28 -7.45 26.14
CA SER A 141 -12.40 -8.32 25.76
C SER A 141 -12.28 -8.82 24.32
N THR A 142 -12.60 -10.10 24.09
CA THR A 142 -12.52 -10.74 22.76
C THR A 142 -13.45 -10.08 21.74
N ILE A 143 -14.64 -9.65 22.17
CA ILE A 143 -15.61 -8.96 21.30
C ILE A 143 -15.08 -7.57 20.91
N THR A 144 -14.49 -6.85 21.86
CA THR A 144 -13.83 -5.57 21.60
C THR A 144 -12.65 -5.76 20.64
N GLY A 145 -11.81 -6.78 20.85
CA GLY A 145 -10.70 -7.12 19.95
C GLY A 145 -11.13 -7.43 18.52
N ILE A 146 -12.25 -8.15 18.31
CA ILE A 146 -12.82 -8.38 16.97
C ILE A 146 -13.26 -7.06 16.32
N GLY A 147 -13.98 -6.22 17.06
CA GLY A 147 -14.41 -4.90 16.57
C GLY A 147 -13.24 -4.04 16.12
N TYR A 148 -12.16 -4.00 16.91
CA TYR A 148 -10.93 -3.29 16.55
C TYR A 148 -10.22 -3.90 15.33
N GLY A 149 -10.14 -5.22 15.24
CA GLY A 149 -9.57 -5.92 14.08
C GLY A 149 -10.30 -5.56 12.77
N VAL A 150 -11.64 -5.54 12.79
CA VAL A 150 -12.46 -5.13 11.63
C VAL A 150 -12.25 -3.66 11.29
N HIS A 151 -12.19 -2.77 12.29
CA HIS A 151 -11.91 -1.35 12.06
C HIS A 151 -10.55 -1.15 11.38
N LYS A 152 -9.53 -1.94 11.77
CA LYS A 152 -8.22 -1.91 11.12
C LYS A 152 -8.22 -2.43 9.70
N VAL A 153 -9.01 -3.46 9.40
CA VAL A 153 -9.20 -3.91 8.01
C VAL A 153 -9.74 -2.77 7.14
N ALA A 154 -10.72 -2.01 7.65
CA ALA A 154 -11.26 -0.86 6.94
C ALA A 154 -10.20 0.25 6.74
N GLU A 155 -9.41 0.57 7.77
CA GLU A 155 -8.30 1.54 7.67
C GLU A 155 -7.25 1.11 6.63
N VAL A 156 -6.86 -0.17 6.61
CA VAL A 156 -5.88 -0.71 5.67
C VAL A 156 -6.39 -0.65 4.23
N ILE A 157 -7.65 -1.04 3.99
CA ILE A 157 -8.27 -0.94 2.67
C ILE A 157 -8.36 0.53 2.22
N PHE A 158 -8.78 1.43 3.11
CA PHE A 158 -8.85 2.86 2.84
C PHE A 158 -7.48 3.43 2.44
N GLY A 159 -6.42 3.08 3.19
CA GLY A 159 -5.06 3.48 2.86
C GLY A 159 -4.63 3.05 1.46
N CYS A 160 -4.90 1.79 1.10
CA CYS A 160 -4.67 1.30 -0.27
C CYS A 160 -5.41 2.14 -1.32
N LEU A 161 -6.70 2.44 -1.10
CA LEU A 161 -7.50 3.23 -2.04
C LEU A 161 -6.97 4.66 -2.22
N VAL A 162 -6.57 5.33 -1.14
CA VAL A 162 -6.02 6.69 -1.21
C VAL A 162 -4.68 6.71 -1.94
N GLY A 163 -3.78 5.77 -1.63
CA GLY A 163 -2.47 5.67 -2.30
C GLY A 163 -2.59 5.55 -3.82
N LEU A 164 -3.59 4.79 -4.28
CA LEU A 164 -3.88 4.65 -5.70
C LEU A 164 -4.48 5.89 -6.32
N THR A 165 -5.43 6.52 -5.63
CA THR A 165 -6.10 7.71 -6.13
C THR A 165 -5.08 8.81 -6.35
N VAL A 166 -4.16 9.01 -5.39
CA VAL A 166 -3.06 9.98 -5.51
C VAL A 166 -2.07 9.57 -6.59
N SER A 167 -1.65 8.30 -6.64
CA SER A 167 -0.73 7.81 -7.67
C SER A 167 -1.31 7.94 -9.08
N TRP A 168 -2.61 7.71 -9.23
CA TRP A 168 -3.35 7.86 -10.49
C TRP A 168 -3.49 9.33 -10.90
N ALA A 169 -3.87 10.21 -9.97
CA ALA A 169 -3.94 11.65 -10.22
C ALA A 169 -2.58 12.18 -10.65
N MET A 170 -1.51 11.78 -9.97
CA MET A 170 -0.15 12.19 -10.29
C MET A 170 0.39 11.58 -11.58
N SER A 171 -0.12 10.42 -12.01
CA SER A 171 0.16 9.88 -13.36
C SER A 171 -0.39 10.74 -14.49
N HIS A 172 -1.46 11.51 -14.24
CA HIS A 172 -2.00 12.46 -15.21
C HIS A 172 -1.27 13.81 -15.17
N VAL A 173 -0.86 14.27 -13.98
CA VAL A 173 -0.19 15.57 -13.82
C VAL A 173 1.29 15.53 -14.24
N TRP A 174 1.95 14.39 -14.07
CA TRP A 174 3.39 14.26 -14.28
C TRP A 174 3.70 12.98 -15.08
N LEU A 175 3.48 13.03 -16.40
CA LEU A 175 3.90 11.97 -17.31
C LEU A 175 5.43 12.01 -17.44
N ILE A 176 6.06 10.97 -16.92
CA ILE A 176 7.46 10.64 -17.16
C ILE A 176 7.42 9.30 -17.89
N GLU A 177 7.54 9.33 -19.20
CA GLU A 177 7.78 8.11 -19.98
C GLU A 177 9.27 7.78 -19.94
N ALA A 178 9.60 6.51 -19.76
CA ALA A 178 10.97 6.05 -19.85
C ALA A 178 11.51 6.33 -21.27
N PRO A 179 12.81 6.65 -21.43
CA PRO A 179 13.40 6.76 -22.75
C PRO A 179 13.22 5.41 -23.46
N SER A 180 12.65 5.43 -24.67
CA SER A 180 12.63 4.25 -25.54
C SER A 180 14.06 3.76 -25.76
N ALA A 181 14.27 2.44 -25.61
CA ALA A 181 15.57 1.77 -25.74
C ALA A 181 16.23 1.88 -27.13
N ASP A 182 15.63 2.67 -28.03
CA ASP A 182 16.07 2.88 -29.42
C ASP A 182 17.16 3.96 -29.54
N ASN A 183 17.53 4.66 -28.44
CA ASN A 183 18.52 5.75 -28.47
C ASN A 183 19.90 5.36 -27.89
N VAL A 184 20.21 4.07 -27.74
CA VAL A 184 21.53 3.61 -27.24
C VAL A 184 22.44 3.12 -28.39
N THR A 185 21.96 3.13 -29.64
CA THR A 185 22.73 2.61 -30.79
C THR A 185 22.74 3.54 -32.02
N SER A 186 22.87 4.85 -31.83
CA SER A 186 23.19 5.77 -32.94
C SER A 186 24.19 6.82 -32.53
#